data_AF-A0A2Z6R7U8-F1
#
_entry.id   AF-A0A2Z6R7U8-F1
#
_cell.length_a   1.000
_cell.length_b   1.000
_cell.length_c   1.000
_cell.angle_alpha   90.00
_cell.angle_beta   90.00
_cell.angle_gamma   90.00
#
_symmetry.space_group_name_H-M   'P 1'
#
loop_
_entity.id
_entity.type
_entity.pdbx_description
1 polymer ?
#
loop_
_entity_poly.entity_id
_entity_poly.type
_entity_poly.pdbx_seq_one_letter_code
_entity_poly.pdbx_strand_id
1 'polypeptide(L)'
;MDLRLHFIDKPKIDNKSSILEAKIFAYANNTNSNIMQILKRIFKKKKSLWKDVNYEKYQGHVFISSNDSTTKSEEIDNNRIVYIEDIEKRKEIYGICGECNEPGTGEYWCQPCNAKRFKKNFKNWTSGNKDIDDLIQHSQINAVHYKNCFEWIPYENFQNVNYITKGSFAKIYLADWPEGYIWYWDIENKKWHRYKNYKVALKSLDNFSETSARFFK
;
A
#
# COMPACT_ATOMS: atom_id res chain seq x y z
N MET A 1 -14.22 4.93 -12.31
CA MET A 1 -15.01 4.95 -11.07
C MET A 1 -14.55 3.75 -10.25
N ASP A 2 -13.59 3.96 -9.35
CA ASP A 2 -12.87 2.88 -8.65
C ASP A 2 -13.61 2.61 -7.33
N LEU A 3 -14.43 1.55 -7.29
CA LEU A 3 -15.23 1.15 -6.12
C LEU A 3 -14.32 0.39 -5.15
N ARG A 4 -13.87 1.04 -4.08
CA ARG A 4 -13.12 0.38 -2.99
C ARG A 4 -14.02 0.23 -1.77
N LEU A 5 -14.17 -1.02 -1.31
CA LEU A 5 -14.88 -1.37 -0.09
C LEU A 5 -13.95 -1.06 1.10
N HIS A 6 -14.45 -0.27 2.06
CA HIS A 6 -13.76 0.08 3.29
C HIS A 6 -14.64 -0.31 4.48
N PHE A 7 -14.04 -0.99 5.44
CA PHE A 7 -14.67 -1.52 6.65
C PHE A 7 -13.91 -0.96 7.87
N ILE A 8 -14.60 -0.85 9.02
CA ILE A 8 -14.39 0.15 10.09
C ILE A 8 -14.47 -0.55 11.47
N ASP A 9 -13.55 -0.41 12.46
CA ASP A 9 -13.47 0.62 13.53
C ASP A 9 -12.17 0.48 14.41
N LYS A 10 -11.93 1.46 15.31
CA LYS A 10 -10.73 1.97 16.07
C LYS A 10 -9.69 1.07 16.80
N PRO A 11 -8.41 1.54 16.90
CA PRO A 11 -7.42 1.14 17.92
C PRO A 11 -6.85 2.27 18.84
N LYS A 12 -6.24 1.87 19.97
CA LYS A 12 -5.45 2.71 20.93
C LYS A 12 -3.95 2.73 20.58
N ILE A 13 -3.26 3.82 20.94
CA ILE A 13 -1.83 4.13 20.67
C ILE A 13 -1.00 3.96 21.95
N ASP A 14 0.27 3.50 21.83
CA ASP A 14 1.35 3.94 22.74
C ASP A 14 2.75 3.91 22.07
N ASN A 15 3.63 4.83 22.48
CA ASN A 15 4.81 5.30 21.72
C ASN A 15 6.10 5.29 22.59
N LYS A 16 7.14 4.52 22.24
CA LYS A 16 8.51 4.67 22.80
C LYS A 16 9.59 4.28 21.80
N SER A 17 10.22 5.27 21.15
CA SER A 17 11.46 5.08 20.36
C SER A 17 12.40 6.30 20.33
N SER A 18 12.08 7.42 21.00
CA SER A 18 12.77 8.71 20.83
C SER A 18 14.00 8.94 21.73
N ILE A 19 14.25 8.09 22.74
CA ILE A 19 15.25 8.39 23.80
C ILE A 19 16.68 7.97 23.42
N LEU A 20 16.86 7.04 22.48
CA LEU A 20 18.20 6.54 22.10
C LEU A 20 18.93 7.47 21.12
N GLU A 21 18.21 8.14 20.22
CA GLU A 21 18.80 9.04 19.21
C GLU A 21 19.42 10.30 19.83
N ALA A 22 18.83 10.84 20.89
CA ALA A 22 19.32 12.06 21.54
C ALA A 22 20.68 11.87 22.25
N LYS A 23 20.96 10.67 22.79
CA LYS A 23 22.22 10.38 23.51
C LYS A 23 23.43 10.28 22.58
N ILE A 24 23.23 9.85 21.33
CA ILE A 24 24.32 9.70 20.34
C ILE A 24 24.76 11.07 19.81
N PHE A 25 23.81 12.00 19.62
CA PHE A 25 24.11 13.34 19.09
C PHE A 25 24.97 14.19 20.06
N ALA A 26 24.74 14.09 21.36
CA ALA A 26 25.52 14.82 22.36
C ALA A 26 27.00 14.38 22.40
N TYR A 27 27.31 13.13 22.05
CA TYR A 27 28.68 12.60 22.02
C TYR A 27 29.46 13.01 20.76
N ALA A 28 28.76 13.31 19.66
CA ALA A 28 29.37 13.59 18.34
C ALA A 28 29.92 15.02 18.19
N ASN A 29 29.57 15.96 19.07
CA ASN A 29 30.02 17.35 18.99
C ASN A 29 31.50 17.57 19.37
N ASN A 30 32.27 16.51 19.64
CA ASN A 30 33.64 16.67 20.13
C ASN A 30 34.75 15.84 19.45
N THR A 31 34.55 15.19 18.28
CA THR A 31 35.72 14.59 17.57
C THR A 31 35.57 14.37 16.04
N ASN A 32 36.68 14.67 15.36
CA ASN A 32 37.31 14.02 14.19
C ASN A 32 36.44 13.70 12.93
N SER A 33 36.78 14.35 11.81
CA SER A 33 36.12 14.22 10.48
C SER A 33 35.93 12.77 10.01
N ASN A 34 36.88 11.88 10.31
CA ASN A 34 36.80 10.46 9.94
C ASN A 34 35.71 9.70 10.72
N ILE A 35 35.52 10.01 12.01
CA ILE A 35 34.44 9.42 12.82
C ILE A 35 33.09 9.85 12.25
N MET A 36 32.92 11.12 11.90
CA MET A 36 31.68 11.60 11.26
C MET A 36 31.41 10.94 9.90
N GLN A 37 32.43 10.64 9.09
CA GLN A 37 32.23 9.86 7.86
C GLN A 37 31.83 8.41 8.12
N ILE A 38 32.43 7.77 9.13
CA ILE A 38 32.08 6.41 9.55
C ILE A 38 30.66 6.38 10.10
N LEU A 39 30.27 7.33 10.96
CA LEU A 39 28.92 7.47 11.48
C LEU A 39 27.91 7.74 10.37
N LYS A 40 28.24 8.58 9.37
CA LYS A 40 27.39 8.78 8.19
C LYS A 40 27.21 7.50 7.36
N ARG A 41 28.21 6.62 7.31
CA ARG A 41 28.11 5.30 6.66
C ARG A 41 27.28 4.31 7.50
N ILE A 42 27.47 4.29 8.81
CA ILE A 42 26.74 3.43 9.77
C ILE A 42 25.26 3.84 9.86
N PHE A 43 25.00 5.15 9.94
CA PHE A 43 23.66 5.73 9.99
C PHE A 43 23.14 6.15 8.61
N LYS A 44 23.72 5.62 7.53
CA LYS A 44 23.23 5.92 6.18
C LYS A 44 21.77 5.48 6.12
N LYS A 45 20.86 6.45 6.04
CA LYS A 45 19.42 6.18 5.93
C LYS A 45 19.20 5.29 4.72
N LYS A 46 18.53 4.16 4.93
CA LYS A 46 18.09 3.31 3.83
C LYS A 46 17.13 4.13 2.98
N LYS A 47 17.40 4.22 1.68
CA LYS A 47 16.57 4.91 0.71
C LYS A 47 16.49 4.05 -0.55
N SER A 48 15.31 3.99 -1.14
CA SER A 48 15.14 3.31 -2.41
C SER A 48 15.74 4.11 -3.56
N LEU A 49 16.18 3.40 -4.58
CA LEU A 49 16.63 3.93 -5.86
C LEU A 49 15.51 3.76 -6.88
N TRP A 50 14.33 4.31 -6.55
CA TRP A 50 13.15 4.24 -7.39
C TRP A 50 13.35 5.01 -8.71
N LYS A 51 12.64 4.58 -9.75
CA LYS A 51 12.63 5.21 -11.07
C LYS A 51 11.23 5.70 -11.38
N ASP A 52 11.14 6.86 -12.03
CA ASP A 52 9.88 7.36 -12.58
C ASP A 52 9.48 6.51 -13.78
N VAL A 53 8.25 5.96 -13.74
CA VAL A 53 7.78 5.06 -14.80
C VAL A 53 7.31 5.87 -15.99
N ASN A 54 7.82 5.54 -17.19
CA ASN A 54 7.26 6.06 -18.43
C ASN A 54 5.98 5.28 -18.79
N TYR A 55 4.83 5.86 -18.44
CA TYR A 55 3.50 5.27 -18.67
C TYR A 55 3.10 5.14 -20.15
N GLU A 56 3.79 5.80 -21.09
CA GLU A 56 3.58 5.58 -22.53
C GLU A 56 4.24 4.28 -23.01
N LYS A 57 5.27 3.83 -22.29
CA LYS A 57 6.09 2.66 -22.66
C LYS A 57 5.86 1.45 -21.78
N TYR A 58 5.52 1.64 -20.50
CA TYR A 58 5.43 0.55 -19.54
C TYR A 58 4.20 0.69 -18.66
N GLN A 59 3.69 -0.45 -18.21
CA GLN A 59 2.70 -0.49 -17.13
C GLN A 59 3.31 -0.05 -15.78
N GLY A 60 2.46 0.38 -14.85
CA GLY A 60 2.89 0.84 -13.53
C GLY A 60 3.29 -0.27 -12.56
N HIS A 61 3.09 -1.54 -12.90
CA HIS A 61 3.43 -2.69 -12.05
C HIS A 61 3.66 -3.96 -12.85
N VAL A 62 4.31 -4.95 -12.24
CA VAL A 62 4.58 -6.22 -12.91
C VAL A 62 3.31 -7.00 -13.23
N PHE A 63 3.37 -7.80 -14.28
CA PHE A 63 2.42 -8.86 -14.59
C PHE A 63 2.89 -10.16 -13.92
N ILE A 64 1.96 -10.85 -13.26
CA ILE A 64 2.21 -12.17 -12.66
C ILE A 64 1.65 -13.19 -13.64
N SER A 65 2.51 -14.02 -14.21
CA SER A 65 2.10 -15.10 -15.10
C SER A 65 1.38 -16.17 -14.29
N SER A 66 0.06 -16.11 -14.26
CA SER A 66 -0.76 -17.16 -13.62
C SER A 66 -0.95 -18.31 -14.59
N ASN A 67 -0.65 -19.54 -14.16
CA ASN A 67 -0.89 -20.76 -14.96
C ASN A 67 -2.38 -21.01 -15.30
N ASP A 68 -3.30 -20.25 -14.68
CA ASP A 68 -4.76 -20.42 -14.79
C ASP A 68 -5.49 -19.36 -15.62
N SER A 69 -4.83 -18.40 -16.28
CA SER A 69 -5.56 -17.39 -17.04
C SER A 69 -5.95 -17.87 -18.44
N THR A 70 -7.13 -18.47 -18.53
CA THR A 70 -8.03 -18.35 -19.69
C THR A 70 -8.48 -16.89 -19.79
N THR A 71 -7.58 -16.02 -20.23
CA THR A 71 -7.92 -14.65 -20.61
C THR A 71 -7.06 -14.30 -21.80
N LYS A 72 -7.52 -14.71 -22.99
CA LYS A 72 -7.15 -14.03 -24.22
C LYS A 72 -7.81 -12.65 -24.15
N SER A 73 -7.18 -11.69 -23.47
CA SER A 73 -7.56 -10.28 -23.65
C SER A 73 -6.82 -9.76 -24.87
N GLU A 74 -7.60 -9.35 -25.85
CA GLU A 74 -7.20 -8.72 -27.10
C GLU A 74 -6.19 -7.56 -26.85
N GLU A 75 -5.09 -7.60 -27.61
CA GLU A 75 -4.13 -6.52 -27.86
C GLU A 75 -3.66 -5.68 -26.65
N ILE A 76 -3.09 -6.33 -25.63
CA ILE A 76 -2.05 -5.64 -24.85
C ILE A 76 -0.81 -5.64 -25.72
N ASP A 77 -0.32 -4.45 -26.10
CA ASP A 77 1.01 -4.32 -26.71
C ASP A 77 2.03 -5.02 -25.80
N ASN A 78 2.45 -6.22 -26.22
CA ASN A 78 3.33 -7.11 -25.44
C ASN A 78 4.60 -6.39 -24.97
N ASN A 79 4.99 -5.29 -25.65
CA ASN A 79 6.16 -4.51 -25.28
C ASN A 79 6.00 -3.74 -23.96
N ARG A 80 4.77 -3.35 -23.59
CA ARG A 80 4.49 -2.60 -22.36
C ARG A 80 4.50 -3.46 -21.11
N ILE A 81 4.38 -4.78 -21.27
CA ILE A 81 4.31 -5.73 -20.17
C ILE A 81 5.70 -5.89 -19.55
N VAL A 82 5.72 -5.88 -18.22
CA VAL A 82 6.90 -6.18 -17.41
C VAL A 82 6.56 -7.38 -16.55
N TYR A 83 7.17 -8.52 -16.82
CA TYR A 83 6.94 -9.76 -16.07
C TYR A 83 7.62 -9.70 -14.70
N ILE A 84 7.04 -10.35 -13.70
CA ILE A 84 7.62 -10.39 -12.35
C ILE A 84 8.96 -11.14 -12.33
N GLU A 85 9.16 -12.10 -13.23
CA GLU A 85 10.38 -12.89 -13.37
C GLU A 85 11.52 -12.10 -14.05
N ASP A 86 11.22 -11.02 -14.77
CA ASP A 86 12.20 -10.21 -15.47
C ASP A 86 12.88 -9.21 -14.54
N ILE A 87 13.87 -9.71 -13.80
CA ILE A 87 14.61 -8.97 -12.77
C ILE A 87 15.28 -7.72 -13.34
N GLU A 88 15.94 -7.82 -14.50
CA GLU A 88 16.70 -6.70 -15.06
C GLU A 88 15.77 -5.60 -15.59
N LYS A 89 14.70 -5.97 -16.30
CA LYS A 89 13.70 -5.00 -16.76
C LYS A 89 12.99 -4.31 -15.60
N ARG A 90 12.70 -5.03 -14.51
CA ARG A 90 12.16 -4.42 -13.28
C ARG A 90 13.13 -3.42 -12.64
N LYS A 91 14.44 -3.71 -12.60
CA LYS A 91 15.46 -2.77 -12.08
C LYS A 91 15.50 -1.50 -12.91
N GLU A 92 15.44 -1.65 -14.23
CA GLU A 92 15.45 -0.53 -15.17
C GLU A 92 14.22 0.37 -14.99
N ILE A 93 13.04 -0.24 -14.92
CA ILE A 93 11.76 0.49 -14.96
C ILE A 93 11.31 0.98 -13.59
N TYR A 94 11.33 0.12 -12.57
CA TYR A 94 10.81 0.45 -11.24
C TYR A 94 11.91 0.85 -10.26
N GLY A 95 13.16 0.50 -10.54
CA GLY A 95 14.29 0.75 -9.65
C GLY A 95 14.45 -0.31 -8.56
N ILE A 96 15.25 0.02 -7.53
CA ILE A 96 15.65 -0.91 -6.47
C ILE A 96 15.10 -0.48 -5.12
N CYS A 97 14.51 -1.42 -4.39
CA CYS A 97 14.02 -1.20 -3.04
C CYS A 97 15.16 -1.02 -2.04
N GLY A 98 15.15 0.07 -1.28
CA GLY A 98 16.19 0.36 -0.28
C GLY A 98 16.14 -0.51 0.98
N GLU A 99 15.08 -1.29 1.18
CA GLU A 99 14.95 -2.17 2.35
C GLU A 99 15.53 -3.56 2.11
N CYS A 100 15.26 -4.16 0.94
CA CYS A 100 15.64 -5.53 0.61
C CYS A 100 16.61 -5.66 -0.58
N ASN A 101 16.96 -4.54 -1.26
CA ASN A 101 17.83 -4.51 -2.44
C ASN A 101 17.31 -5.30 -3.66
N GLU A 102 16.03 -5.67 -3.66
CA GLU A 102 15.37 -6.31 -4.81
C GLU A 102 14.72 -5.25 -5.72
N PRO A 103 14.47 -5.57 -7.00
CA PRO A 103 13.77 -4.67 -7.91
C PRO A 103 12.35 -4.39 -7.44
N GLY A 104 11.82 -3.21 -7.76
CA GLY A 104 10.41 -2.89 -7.55
C GLY A 104 9.47 -3.89 -8.23
N THR A 105 8.28 -4.04 -7.66
CA THR A 105 7.16 -4.77 -8.30
C THR A 105 6.17 -3.81 -8.96
N GLY A 106 6.33 -2.52 -8.73
CA GLY A 106 5.63 -1.45 -9.42
C GLY A 106 6.21 -0.10 -9.02
N GLU A 107 5.66 0.96 -9.60
CA GLU A 107 6.07 2.32 -9.31
C GLU A 107 6.06 2.57 -7.79
N TYR A 108 7.23 2.92 -7.24
CA TYR A 108 7.43 3.17 -5.82
C TYR A 108 7.02 2.03 -4.87
N TRP A 109 6.91 0.78 -5.37
CA TRP A 109 6.35 -0.34 -4.61
C TRP A 109 7.26 -1.58 -4.60
N CYS A 110 7.41 -2.19 -3.43
CA CYS A 110 8.06 -3.49 -3.24
C CYS A 110 7.10 -4.43 -2.52
N GLN A 111 6.52 -5.37 -3.25
CA GLN A 111 5.57 -6.33 -2.69
C GLN A 111 6.14 -7.11 -1.49
N PRO A 112 7.37 -7.68 -1.52
CA PRO A 112 7.87 -8.43 -0.37
C PRO A 112 8.00 -7.59 0.91
N CYS A 113 8.42 -6.33 0.79
CA CYS A 113 8.57 -5.43 1.93
C CYS A 113 7.23 -4.94 2.46
N ASN A 114 6.32 -4.55 1.57
CA ASN A 114 4.98 -4.07 1.93
C ASN A 114 4.12 -5.20 2.49
N ALA A 115 4.18 -6.41 1.94
CA ALA A 115 3.50 -7.59 2.48
C ALA A 115 3.95 -7.90 3.91
N LYS A 116 5.26 -7.85 4.20
CA LYS A 116 5.78 -8.01 5.57
C LYS A 116 5.25 -6.93 6.51
N ARG A 117 5.08 -5.71 6.02
CA ARG A 117 4.56 -4.58 6.80
C ARG A 117 3.07 -4.74 7.11
N PHE A 118 2.27 -5.12 6.11
CA PHE A 118 0.85 -5.42 6.30
C PHE A 118 0.65 -6.59 7.26
N LYS A 119 1.38 -7.71 7.09
CA LYS A 119 1.31 -8.86 8.00
C LYS A 119 1.54 -8.50 9.47
N LYS A 120 2.47 -7.58 9.75
CA LYS A 120 2.70 -7.08 11.12
C LYS A 120 1.53 -6.29 11.70
N ASN A 121 0.70 -5.70 10.84
CA ASN A 121 -0.44 -4.87 11.20
C ASN A 121 -1.77 -5.62 11.26
N PHE A 122 -1.86 -6.86 10.78
CA PHE A 122 -3.13 -7.62 10.74
C PHE A 122 -3.76 -7.81 12.11
N LYS A 123 -2.96 -7.91 13.17
CA LYS A 123 -3.48 -8.00 14.54
C LYS A 123 -4.06 -6.69 15.10
N ASN A 124 -3.89 -5.57 14.40
CA ASN A 124 -4.27 -4.24 14.88
C ASN A 124 -5.64 -3.78 14.36
N TRP A 125 -6.30 -4.57 13.50
CA TRP A 125 -7.62 -4.29 12.98
C TRP A 125 -8.36 -5.58 12.66
N THR A 126 -9.69 -5.54 12.68
CA THR A 126 -10.58 -6.60 12.19
C THR A 126 -11.88 -5.95 11.79
N SER A 127 -12.56 -6.52 10.79
CA SER A 127 -13.91 -6.14 10.41
C SER A 127 -15.00 -6.78 11.24
N GLY A 128 -14.65 -7.69 12.14
CA GLY A 128 -15.61 -8.59 12.77
C GLY A 128 -16.18 -9.63 11.80
N ASN A 129 -15.74 -9.69 10.54
CA ASN A 129 -16.10 -10.71 9.56
C ASN A 129 -14.82 -11.31 8.97
N LYS A 130 -14.63 -12.61 9.24
CA LYS A 130 -13.41 -13.32 8.85
C LYS A 130 -13.20 -13.38 7.33
N ASP A 131 -14.27 -13.55 6.54
CA ASP A 131 -14.14 -13.68 5.09
C ASP A 131 -13.68 -12.35 4.47
N ILE A 132 -14.16 -11.23 5.01
CA ILE A 132 -13.72 -9.88 4.63
C ILE A 132 -12.27 -9.64 5.05
N ASP A 133 -11.93 -10.01 6.29
CA ASP A 133 -10.56 -9.88 6.80
C ASP A 133 -9.58 -10.69 5.94
N ASP A 134 -9.91 -11.94 5.63
CA ASP A 134 -9.09 -12.83 4.79
C ASP A 134 -8.93 -12.26 3.37
N LEU A 135 -10.00 -11.71 2.77
CA LEU A 135 -9.94 -11.06 1.46
C LEU A 135 -9.00 -9.84 1.46
N ILE A 136 -9.13 -8.96 2.46
CA ILE A 136 -8.31 -7.74 2.57
C ILE A 136 -6.85 -8.12 2.83
N GLN A 137 -6.59 -9.06 3.75
CA GLN A 137 -5.24 -9.54 4.05
C GLN A 137 -4.59 -10.19 2.83
N HIS A 138 -5.34 -11.00 2.07
CA HIS A 138 -4.86 -11.62 0.84
C HIS A 138 -4.47 -10.56 -0.21
N SER A 139 -5.34 -9.55 -0.42
CA SER A 139 -5.03 -8.43 -1.32
C SER A 139 -3.78 -7.67 -0.87
N GLN A 140 -3.65 -7.36 0.42
CA GLN A 140 -2.50 -6.63 0.97
C GLN A 140 -1.18 -7.41 0.84
N ILE A 141 -1.21 -8.74 1.00
CA ILE A 141 -0.01 -9.58 0.82
C ILE A 141 0.39 -9.63 -0.64
N ASN A 142 -0.56 -9.75 -1.56
CA ASN A 142 -0.27 -10.00 -2.97
C ASN A 142 -0.17 -8.72 -3.83
N ALA A 143 -0.44 -7.55 -3.25
CA ALA A 143 -0.38 -6.28 -3.96
C ALA A 143 1.03 -5.99 -4.51
N VAL A 144 1.13 -5.96 -5.84
CA VAL A 144 2.34 -5.54 -6.58
C VAL A 144 2.46 -4.02 -6.72
N HIS A 145 1.35 -3.31 -6.46
CA HIS A 145 1.23 -1.86 -6.52
C HIS A 145 0.04 -1.39 -5.68
N TYR A 146 0.01 -0.10 -5.29
CA TYR A 146 -1.00 0.43 -4.36
C TYR A 146 -2.43 0.30 -4.88
N LYS A 147 -2.63 0.30 -6.20
CA LYS A 147 -3.95 0.09 -6.83
C LYS A 147 -4.47 -1.34 -6.68
N ASN A 148 -3.60 -2.32 -6.48
CA ASN A 148 -3.98 -3.72 -6.26
C ASN A 148 -4.16 -4.05 -4.77
N CYS A 149 -4.01 -3.06 -3.89
CA CYS A 149 -4.05 -3.21 -2.44
C CYS A 149 -5.39 -2.72 -1.89
N PHE A 150 -6.19 -3.61 -1.34
CA PHE A 150 -7.36 -3.25 -0.55
C PHE A 150 -6.91 -2.74 0.81
N GLU A 151 -7.28 -1.50 1.10
CA GLU A 151 -6.93 -0.86 2.35
C GLU A 151 -8.11 -0.93 3.33
N TRP A 152 -7.81 -1.39 4.55
CA TRP A 152 -8.71 -1.27 5.69
C TRP A 152 -8.74 0.18 6.18
N ILE A 153 -9.91 0.82 6.17
CA ILE A 153 -10.06 2.24 6.53
C ILE A 153 -11.18 2.41 7.57
N PRO A 154 -10.86 2.85 8.79
CA PRO A 154 -11.85 3.20 9.80
C PRO A 154 -12.79 4.34 9.36
N TYR A 155 -14.00 4.38 9.91
CA TYR A 155 -15.11 5.19 9.37
C TYR A 155 -14.97 6.61 9.80
N GLU A 156 -14.45 6.77 11.01
CA GLU A 156 -14.04 8.03 11.59
C GLU A 156 -12.98 8.76 10.74
N ASN A 157 -12.33 8.08 9.78
CA ASN A 157 -11.43 8.72 8.83
C ASN A 157 -12.18 9.39 7.66
N PHE A 158 -13.49 9.16 7.55
CA PHE A 158 -14.38 9.84 6.60
C PHE A 158 -15.07 11.03 7.26
N GLN A 159 -15.18 12.12 6.51
CA GLN A 159 -15.82 13.37 6.90
C GLN A 159 -16.94 13.70 5.91
N ASN A 160 -17.86 14.58 6.31
CA ASN A 160 -18.93 15.09 5.46
C ASN A 160 -19.69 13.98 4.71
N VAL A 161 -20.04 12.91 5.42
CA VAL A 161 -20.72 11.74 4.85
C VAL A 161 -22.17 12.09 4.53
N ASN A 162 -22.47 12.25 3.25
CA ASN A 162 -23.78 12.66 2.75
C ASN A 162 -24.43 11.52 1.96
N TYR A 163 -25.67 11.19 2.29
CA TYR A 163 -26.44 10.21 1.54
C TYR A 163 -26.71 10.69 0.11
N ILE A 164 -26.55 9.79 -0.87
CA ILE A 164 -26.79 10.07 -2.29
C ILE A 164 -28.03 9.33 -2.76
N THR A 165 -28.05 8.02 -2.60
CA THR A 165 -29.16 7.18 -3.08
C THR A 165 -29.14 5.80 -2.44
N LYS A 166 -30.24 5.05 -2.59
CA LYS A 166 -30.36 3.65 -2.22
C LYS A 166 -30.62 2.84 -3.49
N GLY A 167 -29.72 1.91 -3.78
CA GLY A 167 -29.94 0.84 -4.75
C GLY A 167 -30.59 -0.37 -4.09
N SER A 168 -30.82 -1.43 -4.86
CA SER A 168 -31.51 -2.64 -4.39
C SER A 168 -30.81 -3.35 -3.22
N PHE A 169 -29.49 -3.21 -3.10
CA PHE A 169 -28.68 -3.96 -2.13
C PHE A 169 -27.76 -3.08 -1.27
N ALA A 170 -27.78 -1.77 -1.48
CA ALA A 170 -26.86 -0.87 -0.80
C ALA A 170 -27.33 0.58 -0.79
N LYS A 171 -26.96 1.28 0.27
CA LYS A 171 -27.01 2.75 0.32
C LYS A 171 -25.67 3.31 -0.12
N ILE A 172 -25.70 4.34 -0.94
CA ILE A 172 -24.52 5.03 -1.45
C ILE A 172 -24.43 6.40 -0.77
N TYR A 173 -23.26 6.70 -0.25
CA TYR A 173 -22.92 7.97 0.38
C TYR A 173 -21.71 8.58 -0.33
N LEU A 174 -21.64 9.91 -0.39
CA LEU A 174 -20.44 10.64 -0.75
C LEU A 174 -19.75 11.07 0.55
N ALA A 175 -18.45 10.88 0.64
CA ALA A 175 -17.67 11.30 1.79
C ALA A 175 -16.35 11.94 1.37
N ASP A 176 -15.86 12.85 2.20
CA ASP A 176 -14.50 13.35 2.14
C ASP A 176 -13.59 12.39 2.90
N TRP A 177 -12.44 12.07 2.33
CA TRP A 177 -11.39 11.24 2.93
C TRP A 177 -10.09 12.04 2.99
N PRO A 178 -9.88 12.85 4.05
CA PRO A 178 -8.71 13.72 4.17
C PRO A 178 -7.38 12.96 4.18
N GLU A 179 -7.35 11.79 4.80
CA GLU A 179 -6.14 10.95 4.85
C GLU A 179 -5.78 10.37 3.48
N GLY A 180 -6.79 10.10 2.64
CA GLY A 180 -6.62 9.57 1.30
C GLY A 180 -5.92 8.21 1.23
N TYR A 181 -5.65 7.72 0.02
CA TYR A 181 -5.12 6.36 -0.18
C TYR A 181 -3.61 6.27 -0.03
N ILE A 182 -3.11 5.11 0.40
CA ILE A 182 -1.68 4.79 0.37
C ILE A 182 -1.14 4.89 -1.06
N TRP A 183 -0.03 5.62 -1.24
CA TRP A 183 0.70 5.64 -2.50
C TRP A 183 1.98 4.79 -2.42
N TYR A 184 2.86 5.05 -1.46
CA TYR A 184 4.10 4.27 -1.26
C TYR A 184 4.59 4.33 0.19
N TRP A 185 5.54 3.45 0.54
CA TRP A 185 6.19 3.46 1.85
C TRP A 185 7.42 4.36 1.86
N ASP A 186 7.42 5.37 2.71
CA ASP A 186 8.59 6.21 2.98
C ASP A 186 9.50 5.49 4.00
N ILE A 187 10.60 4.93 3.50
CA ILE A 187 11.57 4.19 4.31
C ILE A 187 12.24 5.09 5.35
N GLU A 188 12.53 6.34 4.97
CA GLU A 188 13.27 7.28 5.82
C GLU A 188 12.42 7.73 7.01
N ASN A 189 11.15 8.04 6.75
CA ASN A 189 10.19 8.49 7.76
C ASN A 189 9.39 7.35 8.39
N LYS A 190 9.58 6.11 7.94
CA LYS A 190 8.87 4.90 8.39
C LYS A 190 7.36 5.11 8.45
N LYS A 191 6.78 5.70 7.40
CA LYS A 191 5.34 5.96 7.29
C LYS A 191 4.86 5.78 5.87
N TRP A 192 3.56 5.51 5.71
CA TRP A 192 2.94 5.53 4.39
C TRP A 192 2.83 6.97 3.90
N HIS A 193 3.35 7.22 2.70
CA HIS A 193 3.02 8.41 1.94
C HIS A 193 1.63 8.20 1.30
N ARG A 194 0.75 9.19 1.43
CA ARG A 194 -0.66 9.08 1.05
C ARG A 194 -1.05 10.23 0.13
N TYR A 195 -1.92 9.96 -0.84
CA TYR A 195 -2.52 10.99 -1.67
C TYR A 195 -3.81 11.49 -1.02
N LYS A 196 -3.71 12.64 -0.35
CA LYS A 196 -4.71 13.18 0.58
C LYS A 196 -5.91 13.85 -0.10
N ASN A 197 -6.91 14.18 0.71
CA ASN A 197 -8.07 15.00 0.34
C ASN A 197 -8.85 14.44 -0.86
N TYR A 198 -9.22 13.16 -0.76
CA TYR A 198 -9.98 12.48 -1.80
C TYR A 198 -11.47 12.49 -1.48
N LYS A 199 -12.32 12.62 -2.51
CA LYS A 199 -13.76 12.33 -2.38
C LYS A 199 -14.00 10.87 -2.77
N VAL A 200 -14.77 10.16 -1.94
CA VAL A 200 -15.06 8.73 -2.15
C VAL A 200 -16.55 8.45 -2.09
N ALA A 201 -16.97 7.43 -2.83
CA ALA A 201 -18.29 6.86 -2.69
C ALA A 201 -18.24 5.71 -1.69
N LEU A 202 -18.94 5.82 -0.57
CA LEU A 202 -19.10 4.74 0.41
C LEU A 202 -20.36 3.95 0.07
N LYS A 203 -20.21 2.64 -0.09
CA LYS A 203 -21.32 1.72 -0.32
C LYS A 203 -21.58 0.93 0.96
N SER A 204 -22.65 1.27 1.66
CA SER A 204 -23.12 0.52 2.83
C SER A 204 -24.00 -0.63 2.35
N LEU A 205 -23.61 -1.85 2.67
CA LEU A 205 -24.39 -3.05 2.41
C LEU A 205 -25.43 -3.19 3.53
N ASP A 206 -26.71 -3.35 3.16
CA ASP A 206 -27.75 -3.67 4.15
C ASP A 206 -27.42 -5.07 4.75
N ASN A 207 -27.68 -5.27 6.06
CA ASN A 207 -27.28 -6.45 6.86
C ASN A 207 -27.10 -7.74 6.03
N PHE A 208 -25.93 -8.38 6.18
CA PHE A 208 -25.62 -9.71 5.65
C PHE A 208 -26.62 -10.75 6.21
N SER A 209 -27.81 -10.85 5.62
CA SER A 209 -28.55 -12.11 5.64
C SER A 209 -27.84 -13.09 4.70
N GLU A 210 -28.03 -14.39 4.92
CA GLU A 210 -27.34 -15.51 4.26
C GLU A 210 -27.36 -15.50 2.71
N THR A 211 -28.06 -14.55 2.09
CA THR A 211 -28.15 -14.39 0.63
C THR A 211 -27.00 -13.59 0.00
N SER A 212 -26.09 -13.03 0.79
CA SER A 212 -25.00 -12.13 0.34
C SER A 212 -23.76 -12.83 -0.23
N ALA A 213 -23.65 -14.16 -0.12
CA ALA A 213 -22.56 -14.95 -0.71
C ALA A 213 -22.49 -14.91 -2.25
N ARG A 214 -23.48 -14.33 -2.93
CA ARG A 214 -23.50 -14.14 -4.39
C ARG A 214 -22.72 -12.92 -4.88
N PHE A 215 -22.27 -12.03 -3.99
CA PHE A 215 -21.55 -10.81 -4.40
C PHE A 215 -20.08 -11.03 -4.77
N PHE A 216 -19.50 -12.17 -4.39
CA PHE A 216 -18.08 -12.48 -4.57
C PHE A 216 -17.84 -13.70 -5.47
N LYS A 217 -18.86 -14.16 -6.19
CA LYS A 217 -18.75 -15.20 -7.24
C LYS A 217 -18.70 -14.58 -8.63
#